data_AF-A0A1X2F069-F1
#
_entry.id   AF-A0A1X2F069-F1
#
_cell.length_a   1.000
_cell.length_b   1.000
_cell.length_c   1.000
_cell.angle_alpha   90.00
_cell.angle_beta   90.00
_cell.angle_gamma   90.00
#
_symmetry.space_group_name_H-M   'P 1'
#
loop_
_entity.id
_entity.type
_entity.pdbx_description
1 polymer ?
#
loop_
_entity_poly.entity_id
_entity_poly.type
_entity_poly.pdbx_seq_one_letter_code
_entity_poly.pdbx_strand_id
1 'polypeptide(L)'
;MAASDIMVTYRYVRVSLVALVVFLLVSVGLTWGQSCLQGSISAFYYTRTHAVFLAAVCAIGICLVAYKGSRTGEEALLNFSGFMAFLVALIPTGAVDVCEPWLPTETDPFGGVANNVAALFVATAASAALYLALDRWRPSQSPPTASQPACAEAATLWKHVATALLRIEKWLPAALVVITVAGAVLMLWDWFADHAHVIAAVAMFLAITLVAVYHACYARAAVRQRLARFYATIAALMLATVVVAVVLLIRDVHFGVFVVEIVLILVFAVFWAVQTWDVWEPQDRYPDEAVPNLAYAD
;
A
#
# COMPACT_ATOMS: atom_id res chain seq x y z
N MET A 1 4.53 -17.99 -24.32
CA MET A 1 3.57 -18.49 -23.31
C MET A 1 3.99 -18.03 -21.91
N ALA A 2 5.14 -18.48 -21.36
CA ALA A 2 5.58 -18.15 -19.99
C ALA A 2 5.62 -16.64 -19.60
N ALA A 3 6.10 -15.75 -20.47
CA ALA A 3 6.16 -14.31 -20.15
C ALA A 3 4.77 -13.64 -20.08
N SER A 4 3.78 -14.18 -20.80
CA SER A 4 2.40 -13.69 -20.77
C SER A 4 1.71 -14.08 -19.46
N ASP A 5 1.94 -15.31 -18.99
CA ASP A 5 1.28 -15.86 -17.79
C ASP A 5 1.75 -15.14 -16.51
N ILE A 6 3.03 -14.77 -16.44
CA ILE A 6 3.57 -13.93 -15.36
C ILE A 6 2.89 -12.56 -15.33
N MET A 7 2.69 -11.93 -16.49
CA MET A 7 2.09 -10.60 -16.56
C MET A 7 0.61 -10.59 -16.19
N VAL A 8 -0.14 -11.63 -16.58
CA VAL A 8 -1.51 -11.84 -16.10
C VAL A 8 -1.53 -11.90 -14.57
N THR A 9 -0.60 -12.65 -13.98
CA THR A 9 -0.51 -12.79 -12.51
C THR A 9 -0.26 -11.44 -11.83
N TYR A 10 0.71 -10.64 -12.31
CA TYR A 10 0.95 -9.30 -11.75
C TYR A 10 -0.21 -8.32 -11.96
N ARG A 11 -0.96 -8.43 -13.06
CA ARG A 11 -2.20 -7.66 -13.21
C ARG A 11 -3.22 -8.04 -12.14
N TYR A 12 -3.44 -9.34 -11.91
CA TYR A 12 -4.36 -9.79 -10.85
C TYR A 12 -3.94 -9.38 -9.45
N VAL A 13 -2.64 -9.46 -9.12
CA VAL A 13 -2.11 -9.00 -7.83
C VAL A 13 -2.47 -7.53 -7.60
N ARG A 14 -2.22 -6.66 -8.58
CA ARG A 14 -2.44 -5.21 -8.43
C ARG A 14 -3.92 -4.83 -8.42
N VAL A 15 -4.74 -5.47 -9.26
CA VAL A 15 -6.20 -5.32 -9.23
C VAL A 15 -6.77 -5.81 -7.90
N SER A 16 -6.22 -6.90 -7.34
CA SER A 16 -6.63 -7.42 -6.03
C SER A 16 -6.31 -6.44 -4.91
N LEU A 17 -5.17 -5.74 -4.95
CA LEU A 17 -4.86 -4.70 -3.96
C LEU A 17 -5.92 -3.59 -3.92
N VAL A 18 -6.43 -3.16 -5.08
CA VAL A 18 -7.54 -2.19 -5.15
C VAL A 18 -8.84 -2.81 -4.61
N ALA A 19 -9.15 -4.04 -5.02
CA ALA A 19 -10.35 -4.74 -4.58
C ALA A 19 -10.39 -4.99 -3.07
N LEU A 20 -9.24 -5.29 -2.45
CA LEU A 20 -9.12 -5.51 -1.00
C LEU A 20 -9.33 -4.22 -0.21
N VAL A 21 -8.95 -3.06 -0.76
CA VAL A 21 -9.30 -1.76 -0.16
C VAL A 21 -10.81 -1.53 -0.24
N VAL A 22 -11.45 -1.82 -1.38
CA VAL A 22 -12.92 -1.74 -1.51
C VAL A 22 -13.60 -2.69 -0.53
N PHE A 23 -13.10 -3.93 -0.41
CA PHE A 23 -13.61 -4.93 0.53
C PHE A 23 -13.62 -4.40 1.96
N LEU A 24 -12.49 -3.83 2.41
CA LEU A 24 -12.36 -3.24 3.73
C LEU A 24 -13.28 -2.02 3.92
N LEU A 25 -13.26 -1.07 2.98
CA LEU A 25 -14.06 0.17 3.08
C LEU A 25 -15.57 -0.09 3.09
N VAL A 26 -16.04 -1.04 2.29
CA VAL A 26 -17.45 -1.41 2.27
C VAL A 26 -17.84 -2.06 3.59
N SER A 27 -17.02 -2.97 4.14
CA SER A 27 -17.29 -3.58 5.44
C SER A 27 -17.34 -2.54 6.56
N VAL A 28 -16.38 -1.61 6.60
CA VAL A 28 -16.35 -0.49 7.56
C VAL A 28 -17.62 0.37 7.43
N GLY A 29 -18.00 0.75 6.22
CA GLY A 29 -19.19 1.57 5.97
C GLY A 29 -20.49 0.86 6.36
N LEU A 30 -20.61 -0.44 6.07
CA LEU A 30 -21.77 -1.25 6.46
C LEU A 30 -21.88 -1.38 7.98
N THR A 31 -20.77 -1.61 8.68
CA THR A 31 -20.76 -1.66 10.16
C THR A 31 -21.12 -0.30 10.74
N TRP A 32 -20.51 0.79 10.25
CA TRP A 32 -20.83 2.14 10.71
C TRP A 32 -22.31 2.48 10.55
N GLY A 33 -22.94 2.07 9.44
CA GLY A 33 -24.38 2.30 9.22
C GLY A 33 -25.31 1.50 10.14
N GLN A 34 -24.81 0.47 10.82
CA GLN A 34 -25.58 -0.39 11.73
C GLN A 34 -25.26 -0.15 13.20
N SER A 35 -24.08 0.39 13.51
CA SER A 35 -23.65 0.73 14.86
C SER A 35 -23.19 2.18 14.92
N CYS A 36 -21.92 2.41 15.27
CA CYS A 36 -21.31 3.71 15.39
C CYS A 36 -19.91 3.74 14.77
N LEU A 37 -19.45 4.96 14.50
CA LEU A 37 -18.12 5.20 13.94
C LEU A 37 -17.06 4.91 15.00
N GLN A 38 -15.99 4.22 14.61
CA GLN A 38 -14.84 3.97 15.47
C GLN A 38 -13.76 5.04 15.29
N GLY A 39 -12.88 5.22 16.29
CA GLY A 39 -11.81 6.22 16.28
C GLY A 39 -10.73 6.00 15.20
N SER A 40 -10.61 4.78 14.69
CA SER A 40 -9.72 4.34 13.61
C SER A 40 -10.35 3.20 12.81
N ILE A 41 -9.85 2.93 11.60
CA ILE A 41 -10.17 1.74 10.81
C ILE A 41 -9.76 0.48 11.58
N SER A 42 -8.61 0.50 12.25
CA SER A 42 -8.14 -0.64 13.05
C SER A 42 -9.04 -0.95 14.25
N ALA A 43 -9.74 0.04 14.83
CA ALA A 43 -10.71 -0.20 15.90
C ALA A 43 -11.94 -1.00 15.43
N PHE A 44 -12.23 -1.04 14.11
CA PHE A 44 -13.24 -1.95 13.56
C PHE A 44 -12.86 -3.44 13.71
N TYR A 45 -11.63 -3.75 14.12
CA TYR A 45 -11.23 -5.08 14.58
C TYR A 45 -12.18 -5.65 15.64
N TYR A 46 -12.76 -4.81 16.50
CA TYR A 46 -13.67 -5.23 17.57
C TYR A 46 -15.15 -5.24 17.16
N THR A 47 -15.45 -5.26 15.86
CA THR A 47 -16.82 -5.16 15.34
C THR A 47 -17.12 -6.29 14.35
N ARG A 48 -18.28 -6.24 13.67
CA ARG A 48 -18.63 -7.19 12.60
C ARG A 48 -17.65 -7.15 11.42
N THR A 49 -16.86 -6.09 11.29
CA THR A 49 -15.79 -5.96 10.29
C THR A 49 -14.55 -6.82 10.62
N HIS A 50 -14.44 -7.41 11.82
CA HIS A 50 -13.28 -8.20 12.25
C HIS A 50 -12.74 -9.14 11.16
N ALA A 51 -13.59 -10.04 10.65
CA ALA A 51 -13.16 -11.05 9.68
C ALA A 51 -12.68 -10.41 8.37
N VAL A 52 -13.35 -9.35 7.91
CA VAL A 52 -12.97 -8.61 6.70
C VAL A 52 -11.66 -7.86 6.90
N PHE A 53 -11.46 -7.22 8.06
CA PHE A 53 -10.22 -6.52 8.39
C PHE A 53 -9.01 -7.47 8.34
N LEU A 54 -9.07 -8.60 9.06
CA LEU A 54 -8.02 -9.62 9.05
C LEU A 54 -7.76 -10.13 7.63
N ALA A 55 -8.83 -10.53 6.92
CA ALA A 55 -8.71 -11.10 5.58
C ALA A 55 -8.12 -10.10 4.58
N ALA A 56 -8.60 -8.85 4.58
CA ALA A 56 -8.16 -7.82 3.65
C ALA A 56 -6.70 -7.44 3.88
N VAL A 57 -6.30 -7.17 5.12
CA VAL A 57 -4.94 -6.70 5.44
C VAL A 57 -3.92 -7.83 5.25
N CYS A 58 -4.22 -9.07 5.64
CA CYS A 58 -3.35 -10.22 5.35
C CYS A 58 -3.23 -10.47 3.84
N ALA A 59 -4.32 -10.41 3.09
CA ALA A 59 -4.28 -10.59 1.64
C ALA A 59 -3.51 -9.46 0.93
N ILE A 60 -3.62 -8.21 1.41
CA ILE A 60 -2.77 -7.10 0.97
C ILE A 60 -1.31 -7.45 1.23
N GLY A 61 -0.99 -7.95 2.43
CA GLY A 61 0.37 -8.39 2.78
C GLY A 61 0.93 -9.41 1.80
N ILE A 62 0.16 -10.44 1.48
CA ILE A 62 0.54 -11.47 0.48
C ILE A 62 0.74 -10.86 -0.90
N CYS A 63 -0.18 -9.99 -1.34
CA CYS A 63 -0.09 -9.35 -2.65
C CYS A 63 1.17 -8.48 -2.77
N LEU A 64 1.53 -7.74 -1.71
CA LEU A 64 2.74 -6.92 -1.68
C LEU A 64 4.02 -7.78 -1.74
N VAL A 65 4.07 -8.90 -1.00
CA VAL A 65 5.21 -9.85 -1.07
C VAL A 65 5.30 -10.54 -2.43
N ALA A 66 4.15 -10.89 -3.02
CA ALA A 66 4.10 -11.59 -4.30
C ALA A 66 4.47 -10.68 -5.49
N TYR A 67 4.29 -9.36 -5.36
CA TYR A 67 4.61 -8.41 -6.42
C TYR A 67 6.12 -8.16 -6.48
N LYS A 68 6.76 -8.63 -7.57
CA LYS A 68 8.20 -8.46 -7.77
C LYS A 68 8.52 -7.06 -8.31
N GLY A 69 9.21 -6.25 -7.51
CA GLY A 69 9.74 -4.95 -7.93
C GLY A 69 10.73 -5.05 -9.10
N SER A 70 10.95 -3.94 -9.80
CA SER A 70 11.98 -3.81 -10.85
C SER A 70 13.38 -3.60 -10.28
N ARG A 71 13.51 -3.17 -9.02
CA ARG A 71 14.81 -3.06 -8.33
C ARG A 71 14.80 -3.72 -6.97
N THR A 72 16.00 -4.07 -6.51
CA THR A 72 16.21 -4.72 -5.20
C THR A 72 15.65 -3.88 -4.05
N GLY A 73 15.78 -2.56 -4.12
CA GLY A 73 15.26 -1.67 -3.08
C GLY A 73 13.74 -1.63 -3.05
N GLU A 74 13.09 -1.51 -4.21
CA GLU A 74 11.62 -1.58 -4.34
C GLU A 74 11.10 -2.93 -3.82
N GLU A 75 11.72 -4.03 -4.24
CA GLU A 75 11.35 -5.37 -3.78
C GLU A 75 11.48 -5.53 -2.27
N ALA A 76 12.59 -5.06 -1.68
CA ALA A 76 12.79 -5.15 -0.23
C ALA A 76 11.73 -4.35 0.54
N LEU A 77 11.36 -3.16 0.05
CA LEU A 77 10.31 -2.32 0.64
C LEU A 77 8.92 -2.96 0.53
N LEU A 78 8.60 -3.58 -0.62
CA LEU A 78 7.34 -4.30 -0.81
C LEU A 78 7.23 -5.51 0.11
N ASN A 79 8.29 -6.31 0.20
CA ASN A 79 8.35 -7.47 1.10
C ASN A 79 8.21 -7.05 2.57
N PHE A 80 8.93 -6.00 2.97
CA PHE A 80 8.85 -5.45 4.32
C PHE A 80 7.46 -4.90 4.63
N SER A 81 6.88 -4.12 3.72
CA SER A 81 5.52 -3.62 3.87
C SER A 81 4.51 -4.76 3.97
N GLY A 82 4.66 -5.81 3.16
CA GLY A 82 3.77 -6.96 3.21
C GLY A 82 3.86 -7.72 4.53
N PHE A 83 5.07 -7.87 5.08
CA PHE A 83 5.27 -8.41 6.42
C PHE A 83 4.65 -7.53 7.51
N MET A 84 4.85 -6.20 7.44
CA MET A 84 4.25 -5.26 8.39
C MET A 84 2.72 -5.28 8.34
N ALA A 85 2.11 -5.52 7.18
CA ALA A 85 0.66 -5.72 7.06
C ALA A 85 0.15 -6.89 7.91
N PHE A 86 0.89 -8.01 7.98
CA PHE A 86 0.53 -9.11 8.89
C PHE A 86 0.58 -8.69 10.35
N LEU A 87 1.58 -7.91 10.77
CA LEU A 87 1.63 -7.39 12.15
C LEU A 87 0.43 -6.46 12.43
N VAL A 88 0.07 -5.59 11.49
CA VAL A 88 -1.11 -4.73 11.58
C VAL A 88 -2.40 -5.55 11.70
N ALA A 89 -2.52 -6.65 10.97
CA ALA A 89 -3.71 -7.51 10.99
C ALA A 89 -3.83 -8.33 12.28
N LEU A 90 -2.71 -8.82 12.81
CA LEU A 90 -2.68 -9.79 13.90
C LEU A 90 -2.51 -9.17 15.29
N ILE A 91 -2.01 -7.94 15.37
CA ILE A 91 -1.86 -7.20 16.63
C ILE A 91 -3.01 -6.19 16.68
N PRO A 92 -4.00 -6.34 17.58
CA PRO A 92 -5.09 -5.39 17.67
C PRO A 92 -4.62 -4.05 18.25
N THR A 93 -5.30 -2.96 17.90
CA THR A 93 -5.18 -1.69 18.64
C THR A 93 -5.87 -1.79 19.99
N GLY A 94 -5.52 -0.94 20.95
CA GLY A 94 -6.25 -0.88 22.23
C GLY A 94 -7.77 -0.68 22.02
N ALA A 95 -8.57 -1.27 22.91
CA ALA A 95 -10.04 -1.17 22.88
C ALA A 95 -10.58 0.05 23.65
N VAL A 96 -9.70 0.85 24.25
CA VAL A 96 -10.04 2.12 24.89
C VAL A 96 -10.61 3.02 23.80
N ASP A 97 -11.84 3.51 23.97
CA ASP A 97 -12.59 4.32 23.00
C ASP A 97 -13.22 3.59 21.81
N VAL A 98 -13.31 2.26 21.85
CA VAL A 98 -14.23 1.53 20.96
C VAL A 98 -15.65 1.91 21.34
N CYS A 99 -16.37 2.55 20.42
CA CYS A 99 -17.70 3.08 20.68
C CYS A 99 -18.70 1.98 21.04
N GLU A 100 -18.63 0.82 20.37
CA GLU A 100 -19.43 -0.36 20.69
C GLU A 100 -18.74 -1.63 20.15
N PRO A 101 -18.22 -2.51 21.03
CA PRO A 101 -17.70 -3.80 20.60
C PRO A 101 -18.84 -4.70 20.10
N TRP A 102 -18.70 -5.23 18.89
CA TRP A 102 -19.76 -5.97 18.21
C TRP A 102 -19.23 -7.15 17.40
N LEU A 103 -18.48 -8.03 18.08
CA LEU A 103 -17.93 -9.25 17.49
C LEU A 103 -18.99 -10.36 17.36
N PRO A 104 -18.88 -11.26 16.36
CA PRO A 104 -19.57 -12.54 16.40
C PRO A 104 -19.27 -13.32 17.68
N THR A 105 -20.28 -13.95 18.26
CA THR A 105 -20.18 -14.76 19.48
C THR A 105 -20.70 -16.17 19.23
N GLU A 106 -20.45 -17.10 20.16
CA GLU A 106 -21.05 -18.44 20.10
C GLU A 106 -22.58 -18.43 20.06
N THR A 107 -23.20 -17.42 20.68
CA THR A 107 -24.66 -17.24 20.69
C THR A 107 -25.21 -16.54 19.46
N ASP A 108 -24.37 -15.80 18.73
CA ASP A 108 -24.70 -15.19 17.44
C ASP A 108 -23.52 -15.32 16.45
N PRO A 109 -23.27 -16.54 15.94
CA PRO A 109 -22.15 -16.81 15.06
C PRO A 109 -22.35 -16.20 13.66
N PHE A 110 -23.58 -15.84 13.29
CA PHE A 110 -23.93 -15.39 11.95
C PHE A 110 -24.08 -13.87 11.82
N GLY A 111 -24.07 -13.09 12.89
CA GLY A 111 -24.33 -11.65 12.78
C GLY A 111 -23.29 -10.84 12.01
N GLY A 112 -22.12 -11.41 11.67
CA GLY A 112 -21.15 -10.79 10.74
C GLY A 112 -21.36 -11.17 9.26
N VAL A 113 -22.15 -12.20 8.98
CA VAL A 113 -22.24 -12.81 7.63
C VAL A 113 -22.74 -11.81 6.60
N ALA A 114 -23.80 -11.05 6.91
CA ALA A 114 -24.36 -10.08 5.97
C ALA A 114 -23.33 -9.02 5.56
N ASN A 115 -22.56 -8.49 6.52
CA ASN A 115 -21.49 -7.53 6.27
C ASN A 115 -20.39 -8.16 5.40
N ASN A 116 -19.85 -9.30 5.83
CA ASN A 116 -18.74 -9.98 5.17
C ASN A 116 -19.07 -10.34 3.71
N VAL A 117 -20.24 -10.94 3.50
CA VAL A 117 -20.68 -11.41 2.18
C VAL A 117 -21.00 -10.24 1.26
N ALA A 118 -21.71 -9.22 1.74
CA ALA A 118 -22.00 -8.03 0.95
C ALA A 118 -20.71 -7.31 0.53
N ALA A 119 -19.78 -7.10 1.47
CA ALA A 119 -18.50 -6.46 1.17
C ALA A 119 -17.69 -7.27 0.14
N LEU A 120 -17.70 -8.61 0.23
CA LEU A 120 -17.02 -9.48 -0.73
C LEU A 120 -17.61 -9.33 -2.14
N PHE A 121 -18.94 -9.41 -2.28
CA PHE A 121 -19.59 -9.27 -3.58
C PHE A 121 -19.34 -7.90 -4.21
N VAL A 122 -19.39 -6.82 -3.42
CA VAL A 122 -19.08 -5.47 -3.90
C VAL A 122 -17.61 -5.37 -4.35
N ALA A 123 -16.68 -5.93 -3.57
CA ALA A 123 -15.26 -5.96 -3.94
C ALA A 123 -15.00 -6.76 -5.22
N THR A 124 -15.64 -7.92 -5.38
CA THR A 124 -15.54 -8.73 -6.60
C THR A 124 -16.10 -7.97 -7.82
N ALA A 125 -17.26 -7.34 -7.67
CA ALA A 125 -17.86 -6.54 -8.73
C ALA A 125 -16.97 -5.34 -9.11
N ALA A 126 -16.43 -4.62 -8.12
CA ALA A 126 -15.51 -3.50 -8.35
C ALA A 126 -14.22 -3.95 -9.03
N SER A 127 -13.67 -5.10 -8.62
CA SER A 127 -12.47 -5.71 -9.21
C SER A 127 -12.68 -6.09 -10.68
N ALA A 128 -13.81 -6.77 -10.98
CA ALA A 128 -14.18 -7.12 -12.34
C ALA A 128 -14.42 -5.87 -13.21
N ALA A 129 -15.12 -4.86 -12.67
CA ALA A 129 -15.35 -3.60 -13.38
C ALA A 129 -14.04 -2.86 -13.67
N LEU A 130 -13.12 -2.78 -12.71
CA LEU A 130 -11.80 -2.18 -12.91
C LEU A 130 -11.01 -2.92 -13.98
N TYR A 131 -10.95 -4.25 -13.90
CA TYR A 131 -10.22 -5.07 -14.87
C TYR A 131 -10.75 -4.88 -16.28
N LEU A 132 -12.08 -4.99 -16.47
CA LEU A 132 -12.73 -4.84 -17.77
C LEU A 132 -12.61 -3.42 -18.31
N ALA A 133 -12.71 -2.40 -17.46
CA ALA A 133 -12.50 -1.01 -17.86
C ALA A 133 -11.08 -0.77 -18.36
N LEU A 134 -10.07 -1.30 -17.67
CA LEU A 134 -8.68 -1.20 -18.08
C LEU A 134 -8.42 -1.97 -19.38
N ASP A 135 -8.90 -3.19 -19.50
CA ASP A 135 -8.76 -4.00 -20.72
C ASP A 135 -9.42 -3.32 -21.94
N ARG A 136 -10.59 -2.69 -21.74
CA ARG A 136 -11.37 -2.10 -22.83
C ARG A 136 -10.94 -0.69 -23.25
N TRP A 137 -10.46 0.13 -22.31
CA TRP A 137 -10.26 1.56 -22.51
C TRP A 137 -8.79 2.01 -22.41
N ARG A 138 -7.88 1.13 -21.99
CA ARG A 138 -6.47 1.49 -21.93
C ARG A 138 -5.90 1.70 -23.34
N PRO A 139 -5.28 2.85 -23.65
CA PRO A 139 -4.59 3.05 -24.92
C PRO A 139 -3.28 2.26 -24.96
N SER A 140 -2.85 1.86 -26.16
CA SER A 140 -1.48 1.37 -26.34
C SER A 140 -0.47 2.46 -25.99
N GLN A 141 0.61 2.08 -25.31
CA GLN A 141 1.66 2.98 -24.89
C GLN A 141 2.97 2.60 -25.59
N SER A 142 3.79 3.61 -25.89
CA SER A 142 5.16 3.35 -26.34
C SER A 142 5.98 2.75 -25.19
N PRO A 143 6.84 1.76 -25.48
CA PRO A 143 7.72 1.18 -24.47
C PRO A 143 8.55 2.27 -23.77
N PRO A 144 8.64 2.27 -22.42
CA PRO A 144 9.44 3.23 -21.69
C PRO A 144 10.94 2.99 -21.95
N THR A 145 11.66 4.03 -22.38
CA THR A 145 13.12 3.97 -22.59
C THR A 145 13.83 5.00 -21.73
N ALA A 146 14.81 4.56 -20.93
CA ALA A 146 15.63 5.44 -20.09
C ALA A 146 16.83 6.00 -20.86
N SER A 147 16.58 6.81 -21.89
CA SER A 147 17.64 7.36 -22.74
C SER A 147 18.52 8.38 -22.01
N GLN A 148 19.82 8.37 -22.26
CA GLN A 148 20.80 9.30 -21.66
C GLN A 148 20.42 10.79 -21.83
N PRO A 149 20.06 11.28 -23.04
CA PRO A 149 19.74 12.71 -23.22
C PRO A 149 18.54 13.15 -22.36
N ALA A 150 17.50 12.33 -22.28
CA ALA A 150 16.30 12.67 -21.51
C ALA A 150 16.52 12.67 -19.97
N CYS A 151 17.51 11.89 -19.52
CA CYS A 151 17.96 11.88 -18.12
C CYS A 151 18.87 13.07 -17.81
N ALA A 152 19.72 13.47 -18.76
CA ALA A 152 20.58 14.66 -18.65
C ALA A 152 19.76 15.93 -18.44
N GLU A 153 18.68 16.08 -19.20
CA GLU A 153 17.71 17.19 -19.10
C GLU A 153 16.82 17.14 -17.84
N ALA A 154 16.95 16.11 -16.99
CA ALA A 154 16.17 16.04 -15.76
C ALA A 154 16.59 17.10 -14.74
N ALA A 155 15.60 17.74 -14.12
CA ALA A 155 15.84 18.68 -13.04
C ALA A 155 16.68 18.02 -11.94
N THR A 156 17.61 18.79 -11.38
CA THR A 156 18.61 18.32 -10.42
C THR A 156 18.00 17.56 -9.24
N LEU A 157 16.81 17.96 -8.75
CA LEU A 157 16.09 17.27 -7.69
C LEU A 157 15.90 15.77 -7.98
N TRP A 158 15.50 15.42 -9.21
CA TRP A 158 15.29 14.02 -9.60
C TRP A 158 16.59 13.22 -9.58
N LYS A 159 17.69 13.83 -10.06
CA LYS A 159 19.02 13.22 -10.02
C LYS A 159 19.43 12.94 -8.57
N HIS A 160 19.28 13.91 -7.66
CA HIS A 160 19.59 13.74 -6.24
C HIS A 160 18.77 12.64 -5.56
N VAL A 161 17.46 12.58 -5.83
CA VAL A 161 16.59 11.53 -5.29
C VAL A 161 17.03 10.16 -5.81
N ALA A 162 17.29 10.03 -7.11
CA ALA A 162 17.76 8.78 -7.71
C ALA A 162 19.11 8.34 -7.11
N THR A 163 20.07 9.27 -6.96
CA THR A 163 21.36 8.98 -6.30
C THR A 163 21.17 8.54 -4.85
N ALA A 164 20.28 9.17 -4.10
CA ALA A 164 19.99 8.80 -2.71
C ALA A 164 19.39 7.40 -2.62
N LEU A 165 18.43 7.06 -3.49
CA LEU A 165 17.85 5.71 -3.58
C LEU A 165 18.93 4.66 -3.82
N LEU A 166 19.81 4.85 -4.80
CA LEU A 166 20.88 3.89 -5.11
C LEU A 166 21.88 3.70 -3.96
N ARG A 167 22.21 4.78 -3.24
CA ARG A 167 23.10 4.70 -2.07
C ARG A 167 22.47 3.88 -0.94
N ILE A 168 21.18 4.07 -0.69
CA ILE A 168 20.44 3.38 0.36
C ILE A 168 20.16 1.92 -0.03
N GLU A 169 19.82 1.67 -1.29
CA GLU A 169 19.44 0.36 -1.85
C GLU A 169 20.46 -0.75 -1.52
N LYS A 170 21.75 -0.42 -1.49
CA LYS A 170 22.82 -1.38 -1.18
C LYS A 170 22.66 -2.05 0.19
N TRP A 171 22.18 -1.34 1.19
CA TRP A 171 22.10 -1.81 2.57
C TRP A 171 20.66 -2.03 3.04
N LEU A 172 19.69 -1.51 2.27
CA LEU A 172 18.28 -1.49 2.62
C LEU A 172 17.70 -2.88 2.94
N PRO A 173 17.90 -3.94 2.14
CA PRO A 173 17.33 -5.26 2.46
C PRO A 173 17.83 -5.80 3.80
N ALA A 174 19.14 -5.70 4.05
CA ALA A 174 19.74 -6.14 5.32
C ALA A 174 19.22 -5.32 6.50
N ALA A 175 19.11 -3.99 6.33
CA ALA A 175 18.57 -3.12 7.36
C ALA A 175 17.10 -3.47 7.70
N LEU A 176 16.24 -3.71 6.71
CA LEU A 176 14.84 -4.08 6.92
C LEU A 176 14.69 -5.44 7.63
N VAL A 177 15.57 -6.41 7.33
CA VAL A 177 15.63 -7.68 8.05
C VAL A 177 16.04 -7.47 9.51
N VAL A 178 17.10 -6.67 9.75
CA VAL A 178 17.55 -6.35 11.11
C VAL A 178 16.45 -5.63 11.90
N ILE A 179 15.75 -4.67 11.29
CA ILE A 179 14.62 -3.97 11.91
C ILE A 179 13.51 -4.95 12.30
N THR A 180 13.17 -5.88 11.41
CA THR A 180 12.14 -6.91 11.68
C THR A 180 12.55 -7.83 12.83
N VAL A 181 13.78 -8.34 12.83
CA VAL A 181 14.29 -9.23 13.89
C VAL A 181 14.41 -8.49 15.22
N ALA A 182 14.92 -7.25 15.20
CA ALA A 182 14.99 -6.41 16.39
C ALA A 182 13.58 -6.13 16.94
N GLY A 183 12.60 -5.86 16.08
CA GLY A 183 11.19 -5.71 16.46
C GLY A 183 10.66 -6.92 17.21
N ALA A 184 10.99 -8.15 16.77
CA ALA A 184 10.60 -9.37 17.47
C ALA A 184 11.21 -9.48 18.89
N VAL A 185 12.45 -9.03 19.08
CA VAL A 185 13.07 -8.97 20.41
C VAL A 185 12.44 -7.87 21.26
N LEU A 186 12.14 -6.71 20.66
CA LEU A 186 11.50 -5.58 21.34
C LEU A 186 10.08 -5.89 21.79
N MET A 187 9.39 -6.88 21.20
CA MET A 187 8.09 -7.37 21.69
C MET A 187 8.13 -7.89 23.14
N LEU A 188 9.31 -8.22 23.67
CA LEU A 188 9.47 -8.59 25.08
C LEU A 188 9.38 -7.38 26.02
N TRP A 189 9.33 -6.17 25.49
CA TRP A 189 9.16 -4.93 26.25
C TRP A 189 7.72 -4.44 26.13
N ASP A 190 7.02 -4.36 27.26
CA ASP A 190 5.59 -4.05 27.35
C ASP A 190 5.19 -2.81 26.55
N TRP A 191 5.92 -1.69 26.69
CA TRP A 191 5.61 -0.47 25.95
C TRP A 191 5.65 -0.68 24.43
N PHE A 192 6.63 -1.42 23.93
CA PHE A 192 6.73 -1.69 22.51
C PHE A 192 5.60 -2.60 22.04
N ALA A 193 5.26 -3.62 22.83
CA ALA A 193 4.14 -4.52 22.54
C ALA A 193 2.80 -3.75 22.47
N ASP A 194 2.55 -2.82 23.41
CA ASP A 194 1.34 -1.98 23.44
C ASP A 194 1.22 -1.04 22.23
N HIS A 195 2.36 -0.62 21.66
CA HIS A 195 2.41 0.29 20.51
C HIS A 195 2.70 -0.42 19.18
N ALA A 196 2.86 -1.74 19.19
CA ALA A 196 3.35 -2.50 18.06
C ALA A 196 2.48 -2.34 16.80
N HIS A 197 1.16 -2.28 16.96
CA HIS A 197 0.24 -2.05 15.84
C HIS A 197 0.55 -0.72 15.14
N VAL A 198 0.63 0.37 15.90
CA VAL A 198 0.88 1.72 15.35
C VAL A 198 2.26 1.78 14.69
N ILE A 199 3.28 1.21 15.34
CA ILE A 199 4.64 1.14 14.80
C ILE A 199 4.66 0.38 13.48
N ALA A 200 3.99 -0.77 13.40
CA ALA A 200 3.90 -1.58 12.18
C ALA A 200 3.13 -0.84 11.07
N ALA A 201 2.01 -0.18 11.39
CA ALA A 201 1.22 0.58 10.43
C ALA A 201 2.03 1.74 9.82
N VAL A 202 2.71 2.52 10.67
CA VAL A 202 3.59 3.62 10.22
C VAL A 202 4.73 3.07 9.36
N ALA A 203 5.40 2.00 9.79
CA ALA A 203 6.49 1.38 9.04
C ALA A 203 6.02 0.86 7.67
N MET A 204 4.85 0.22 7.61
CA MET A 204 4.23 -0.26 6.37
C MET A 204 4.03 0.88 5.36
N PHE A 205 3.37 1.97 5.78
CA PHE A 205 3.08 3.08 4.87
C PHE A 205 4.30 3.93 4.50
N LEU A 206 5.30 4.05 5.38
CA LEU A 206 6.58 4.68 5.01
C LEU A 206 7.31 3.85 3.94
N ALA A 207 7.28 2.52 4.05
CA ALA A 207 7.87 1.65 3.04
C ALA A 207 7.16 1.77 1.67
N ILE A 208 5.81 1.77 1.66
CA ILE A 208 5.02 1.98 0.43
C ILE A 208 5.26 3.39 -0.15
N THR A 209 5.41 4.40 0.70
CA THR A 209 5.74 5.76 0.26
C THR A 209 7.05 5.77 -0.53
N LEU A 210 8.07 5.04 -0.06
CA LEU A 210 9.34 4.90 -0.79
C LEU A 210 9.19 4.11 -2.10
N VAL A 211 8.31 3.11 -2.16
CA VAL A 211 7.94 2.43 -3.42
C VAL A 211 7.35 3.44 -4.43
N ALA A 212 6.49 4.35 -3.99
CA ALA A 212 5.96 5.41 -4.86
C ALA A 212 7.06 6.38 -5.35
N VAL A 213 8.08 6.65 -4.53
CA VAL A 213 9.26 7.44 -4.95
C VAL A 213 10.08 6.70 -6.03
N TYR A 214 10.27 5.39 -5.91
CA TYR A 214 10.88 4.57 -6.97
C TYR A 214 10.12 4.70 -8.28
N HIS A 215 8.78 4.54 -8.24
CA HIS A 215 7.93 4.71 -9.42
C HIS A 215 7.98 6.11 -10.03
N ALA A 216 8.09 7.16 -9.20
CA ALA A 216 8.28 8.52 -9.70
C ALA A 216 9.61 8.68 -10.47
N CYS A 217 10.69 8.07 -9.95
CA CYS A 217 11.99 8.07 -10.62
C CYS A 217 11.97 7.25 -11.92
N TYR A 218 11.35 6.07 -11.91
CA TYR A 218 11.18 5.25 -13.11
C TYR A 218 10.45 6.00 -14.22
N ALA A 219 9.30 6.58 -13.90
CA ALA A 219 8.51 7.37 -14.83
C ALA A 219 9.27 8.61 -15.33
N ARG A 220 10.08 9.26 -14.46
CA ARG A 220 10.88 10.42 -14.88
C ARG A 220 11.98 10.02 -15.87
N ALA A 221 12.70 8.93 -15.59
CA ALA A 221 13.75 8.41 -16.46
C ALA A 221 13.19 7.98 -17.82
N ALA A 222 12.01 7.38 -17.82
CA ALA A 222 11.29 6.94 -19.02
C ALA A 222 10.55 8.06 -19.78
N VAL A 223 10.84 9.33 -19.47
CA VAL A 223 10.25 10.51 -20.14
C VAL A 223 8.71 10.60 -19.97
N ARG A 224 8.13 9.86 -19.03
CA ARG A 224 6.69 9.89 -18.70
C ARG A 224 6.41 10.98 -17.65
N GLN A 225 6.67 12.24 -18.00
CA GLN A 225 6.65 13.37 -17.05
C GLN A 225 5.34 13.50 -16.23
N ARG A 226 4.18 13.27 -16.87
CA ARG A 226 2.88 13.34 -16.18
C ARG A 226 2.76 12.27 -15.10
N LEU A 227 3.18 11.04 -15.41
CA LEU A 227 3.20 9.93 -14.45
C LEU A 227 4.25 10.13 -13.36
N ALA A 228 5.42 10.68 -13.69
CA ALA A 228 6.44 11.03 -12.71
C ALA A 228 5.91 12.01 -11.65
N ARG A 229 5.23 13.07 -12.10
CA ARG A 229 4.58 14.04 -11.19
C ARG A 229 3.45 13.40 -10.40
N PHE A 230 2.66 12.53 -11.03
CA PHE A 230 1.60 11.80 -10.35
C PHE A 230 2.16 10.94 -9.20
N TYR A 231 3.13 10.08 -9.47
CA TYR A 231 3.74 9.23 -8.43
C TYR A 231 4.44 10.04 -7.34
N ALA A 232 5.12 11.13 -7.69
CA ALA A 232 5.70 12.03 -6.68
C ALA A 232 4.63 12.71 -5.82
N THR A 233 3.49 13.08 -6.42
CA THR A 233 2.35 13.65 -5.68
C THR A 233 1.75 12.61 -4.74
N ILE A 234 1.56 11.37 -5.21
CA ILE A 234 1.10 10.26 -4.38
C ILE A 234 2.07 10.03 -3.21
N ALA A 235 3.38 9.97 -3.45
CA ALA A 235 4.38 9.81 -2.40
C ALA A 235 4.33 10.96 -1.38
N ALA A 236 4.22 12.21 -1.85
CA ALA A 236 4.10 13.38 -0.98
C ALA A 236 2.80 13.36 -0.15
N LEU A 237 1.68 12.98 -0.74
CA LEU A 237 0.40 12.84 -0.06
C LEU A 237 0.43 11.72 0.98
N MET A 238 1.00 10.56 0.65
CA MET A 238 1.18 9.45 1.62
C MET A 238 2.04 9.90 2.80
N LEU A 239 3.19 10.53 2.54
CA LEU A 239 4.08 11.01 3.60
C LEU A 239 3.39 12.07 4.48
N ALA A 240 2.74 13.06 3.86
CA ALA A 240 2.03 14.09 4.59
C ALA A 240 0.92 13.49 5.46
N THR A 241 0.17 12.52 4.94
CA THR A 241 -0.90 11.85 5.67
C THR A 241 -0.36 11.05 6.85
N VAL A 242 0.77 10.33 6.69
CA VAL A 242 1.45 9.64 7.81
C VAL A 242 1.91 10.63 8.88
N VAL A 243 2.53 11.74 8.50
CA VAL A 243 2.98 12.77 9.45
C VAL A 243 1.80 13.38 10.21
N VAL A 244 0.73 13.73 9.49
CA VAL A 244 -0.50 14.26 10.11
C VAL A 244 -1.12 13.21 11.03
N ALA A 245 -1.16 11.93 10.65
CA ALA A 245 -1.68 10.86 11.50
C ALA A 245 -0.92 10.75 12.82
N VAL A 246 0.41 10.79 12.80
CA VAL A 246 1.23 10.77 14.02
C VAL A 246 0.94 11.98 14.90
N VAL A 247 0.81 13.17 14.31
CA VAL A 247 0.46 14.39 15.07
C VAL A 247 -0.94 14.27 15.70
N LEU A 248 -1.94 13.82 14.95
CA LEU A 248 -3.31 13.67 15.44
C LEU A 248 -3.40 12.61 16.54
N LEU A 249 -2.63 11.52 16.44
CA LEU A 249 -2.53 10.50 17.47
C LEU A 249 -1.93 11.05 18.77
N ILE A 250 -0.83 11.80 18.70
CA ILE A 250 -0.19 12.43 19.86
C ILE A 250 -1.12 13.47 20.52
N ARG A 251 -1.97 14.11 19.72
CA ARG A 251 -2.91 15.14 20.17
C ARG A 251 -4.27 14.59 20.63
N ASP A 252 -4.47 13.29 20.55
CA ASP A 252 -5.72 12.61 20.92
C ASP A 252 -6.97 13.24 20.26
N VAL A 253 -6.85 13.56 18.96
CA VAL A 253 -7.94 14.19 18.22
C VAL A 253 -8.98 13.14 17.84
N HIS A 254 -10.17 13.25 18.43
CA HIS A 254 -11.28 12.34 18.18
C HIS A 254 -11.61 12.21 16.69
N PHE A 255 -11.68 10.97 16.17
CA PHE A 255 -11.82 10.61 14.75
C PHE A 255 -10.74 11.14 13.80
N GLY A 256 -9.72 11.87 14.29
CA GLY A 256 -8.64 12.40 13.46
C GLY A 256 -7.87 11.28 12.76
N VAL A 257 -7.57 10.20 13.50
CA VAL A 257 -6.88 9.00 12.99
C VAL A 257 -7.73 8.28 11.94
N PHE A 258 -9.03 8.08 12.19
CA PHE A 258 -9.94 7.48 11.20
C PHE A 258 -9.90 8.21 9.85
N VAL A 259 -10.00 9.55 9.85
CA VAL A 259 -10.03 10.33 8.61
C VAL A 259 -8.72 10.19 7.82
N VAL A 260 -7.57 10.29 8.48
CA VAL A 260 -6.28 10.16 7.79
C VAL A 260 -6.01 8.74 7.32
N GLU A 261 -6.47 7.71 8.04
CA GLU A 261 -6.39 6.32 7.59
C GLU A 261 -7.22 6.10 6.31
N ILE A 262 -8.45 6.64 6.25
CA ILE A 262 -9.29 6.60 5.04
C ILE A 262 -8.55 7.26 3.87
N VAL A 263 -8.00 8.46 4.07
CA VAL A 263 -7.24 9.15 3.02
C VAL A 263 -6.04 8.31 2.58
N LEU A 264 -5.30 7.74 3.52
CA LEU A 264 -4.09 6.97 3.24
C LEU A 264 -4.38 5.69 2.44
N ILE A 265 -5.43 4.94 2.78
CA ILE A 265 -5.82 3.74 2.02
C ILE A 265 -6.44 4.06 0.66
N LEU A 266 -7.12 5.20 0.52
CA LEU A 266 -7.60 5.67 -0.79
C LEU A 266 -6.43 6.06 -1.70
N VAL A 267 -5.44 6.79 -1.17
CA VAL A 267 -4.21 7.11 -1.92
C VAL A 267 -3.45 5.85 -2.30
N PHE A 268 -3.40 4.84 -1.42
CA PHE A 268 -2.86 3.50 -1.72
C PHE A 268 -3.63 2.80 -2.86
N ALA A 269 -4.96 2.77 -2.81
CA ALA A 269 -5.76 2.17 -3.87
C ALA A 269 -5.57 2.88 -5.21
N VAL A 270 -5.52 4.21 -5.20
CA VAL A 270 -5.26 5.03 -6.40
C VAL A 270 -3.88 4.77 -6.98
N PHE A 271 -2.86 4.62 -6.13
CA PHE A 271 -1.51 4.21 -6.56
C PHE A 271 -1.55 2.90 -7.34
N TRP A 272 -2.15 1.85 -6.78
CA TRP A 272 -2.19 0.53 -7.42
C TRP A 272 -3.10 0.48 -8.65
N ALA A 273 -4.21 1.22 -8.66
CA ALA A 273 -5.06 1.34 -9.84
C ALA A 273 -4.30 1.98 -11.02
N VAL A 274 -3.59 3.09 -10.77
CA VAL A 274 -2.78 3.76 -11.80
C VAL A 274 -1.57 2.91 -12.18
N GLN A 275 -0.93 2.23 -11.25
CA GLN A 275 0.20 1.35 -11.56
C GLN A 275 -0.24 0.14 -12.40
N THR A 276 -1.46 -0.38 -12.20
CA THR A 276 -2.08 -1.39 -13.07
C THR A 276 -2.28 -0.86 -14.49
N TRP A 277 -2.77 0.37 -14.63
CA TRP A 277 -2.90 1.05 -15.92
C TRP A 277 -1.54 1.38 -16.56
N ASP A 278 -0.54 1.76 -15.77
CA ASP A 278 0.78 2.17 -16.26
C ASP A 278 1.54 0.98 -16.85
N VAL A 279 1.55 -0.16 -16.14
CA VAL A 279 2.35 -1.35 -16.49
C VAL A 279 1.40 -2.53 -16.80
N TRP A 280 0.65 -2.48 -17.89
CA TRP A 280 -0.33 -3.54 -18.23
C TRP A 280 0.28 -4.68 -19.06
N GLU A 281 1.04 -4.32 -20.09
CA GLU A 281 1.77 -5.25 -20.97
C GLU A 281 3.21 -5.48 -20.47
N PRO A 282 3.87 -6.59 -20.84
CA PRO A 282 5.28 -6.79 -20.54
C PRO A 282 6.20 -5.66 -21.01
N GLN A 283 5.90 -5.09 -22.18
CA GLN A 283 6.66 -3.99 -22.77
C GLN A 283 6.45 -2.64 -22.09
N ASP A 284 5.45 -2.52 -21.19
CA ASP A 284 5.20 -1.28 -20.44
C ASP A 284 6.07 -1.19 -19.17
N ARG A 285 6.76 -2.27 -18.79
CA ARG A 285 7.59 -2.29 -17.59
C ARG A 285 8.78 -1.36 -17.74
N TYR A 286 9.04 -0.57 -16.70
CA TYR A 286 10.20 0.32 -16.66
C TYR A 286 11.52 -0.48 -16.69
N PRO A 287 12.53 -0.01 -17.45
CA PRO A 287 13.81 -0.69 -17.56
C PRO A 287 14.64 -0.60 -16.28
N ASP A 288 15.46 -1.60 -16.01
CA ASP A 288 16.25 -1.71 -14.77
C ASP A 288 17.27 -0.57 -14.63
N GLU A 289 17.78 -0.08 -15.76
CA GLU A 289 18.70 1.06 -15.88
C GLU A 289 18.04 2.43 -15.67
N ALA A 290 16.72 2.52 -15.48
CA ALA A 290 16.01 3.79 -15.31
C ALA A 290 16.57 4.67 -14.18
N VAL A 291 16.69 4.12 -12.97
CA VAL A 291 17.20 4.86 -11.80
C VAL A 291 18.72 5.13 -11.92
N PRO A 292 19.57 4.16 -12.31
CA PRO A 292 20.98 4.42 -12.61
C PRO A 292 21.21 5.53 -13.63
N ASN A 293 20.52 5.49 -14.78
CA ASN A 293 20.68 6.50 -15.82
C ASN A 293 20.21 7.87 -15.34
N LEU A 294 19.13 7.94 -14.55
CA LEU A 294 18.69 9.20 -13.97
C LEU A 294 19.66 9.76 -12.92
N ALA A 295 20.29 8.90 -12.12
CA ALA A 295 21.20 9.30 -11.05
C ALA A 295 22.56 9.80 -11.56
N TYR A 296 23.05 9.24 -12.67
CA TYR A 296 24.40 9.49 -13.20
C TYR A 296 24.41 10.20 -14.55
N ALA A 297 23.27 10.74 -15.00
CA ALA A 297 23.23 11.55 -16.21
C ALA A 297 23.90 12.91 -15.98
N ASP A 298 24.86 13.23 -16.84
CA ASP A 298 25.56 14.51 -16.88
C ASP A 298 24.66 15.62 -17.43
#